data_AF-A0A9C6SNU9-F1
#
_entry.id   AF-A0A9C6SNU9-F1
#
_cell.length_a   1.000
_cell.length_b   1.000
_cell.length_c   1.000
_cell.angle_alpha   90.00
_cell.angle_beta   90.00
_cell.angle_gamma   90.00
#
_symmetry.space_group_name_H-M   'P 1'
#
loop_
_entity.id
_entity.type
_entity.pdbx_description
1 polymer ?
#
loop_
_entity_poly.entity_id
_entity_poly.type
_entity_poly.pdbx_seq_one_letter_code
_entity_poly.pdbx_strand_id
1 'polypeptide(L)'
;MDSRMIPTRFTETNIGDMFVVRNAGNLIPHSQHFVDELTMCEPAALELGSVINNIKHIIVCGHSDCKAMNLLYALRDEDFASKVNRRISPLRAWLYAHASNSLAKFQQLEVVGFHEPILFQAETPLRKFVAYIDSDNKFAIEDKLSQINTLQQLQNIASYGFLKKRLERHDLHIHALWFDIYTGDIYYFSRGNKRFVEINESTEASLLAEIKEYYS
;
A
#
# COMPACT_ATOMS: atom_id res chain seq x y z
N MET A 1 1.64 9.91 12.19
CA MET A 1 0.44 9.35 11.55
C MET A 1 -0.41 10.49 11.01
N ASP A 2 -0.98 10.35 9.82
CA ASP A 2 -1.90 11.37 9.31
C ASP A 2 -3.22 11.31 10.08
N SER A 3 -3.54 12.37 10.83
CA SER A 3 -4.74 12.46 11.65
C SER A 3 -6.03 12.59 10.84
N ARG A 4 -5.93 12.95 9.55
CA ARG A 4 -7.07 13.05 8.63
C ARG A 4 -7.58 11.67 8.22
N MET A 5 -6.73 10.65 8.32
CA MET A 5 -7.06 9.27 7.95
C MET A 5 -7.61 8.49 9.14
N ILE A 6 -8.93 8.29 9.18
CA ILE A 6 -9.62 7.46 10.17
C ILE A 6 -10.51 6.46 9.42
N PRO A 7 -9.99 5.26 9.07
CA PRO A 7 -10.71 4.27 8.28
C PRO A 7 -12.11 3.98 8.78
N THR A 8 -12.24 3.76 10.09
CA THR A 8 -13.51 3.39 10.70
C THR A 8 -14.61 4.43 10.55
N ARG A 9 -14.27 5.71 10.32
CA ARG A 9 -15.26 6.77 10.11
C ARG A 9 -15.82 6.78 8.69
N PHE A 10 -14.96 6.66 7.68
CA PHE A 10 -15.42 6.72 6.29
C PHE A 10 -15.95 5.39 5.77
N THR A 11 -15.69 4.27 6.47
CA THR A 11 -16.30 2.97 6.19
C THR A 11 -17.48 2.65 7.11
N GLU A 12 -17.88 3.57 7.98
CA GLU A 12 -18.99 3.42 8.94
C GLU A 12 -18.95 2.11 9.76
N THR A 13 -17.75 1.65 10.14
CA THR A 13 -17.59 0.39 10.87
C THR A 13 -17.71 0.56 12.37
N ASN A 14 -18.16 -0.50 13.04
CA ASN A 14 -18.30 -0.58 14.49
C ASN A 14 -17.01 -1.03 15.18
N ILE A 15 -17.00 -0.90 16.51
CA ILE A 15 -15.93 -1.43 17.35
C ILE A 15 -15.87 -2.95 17.18
N GLY A 16 -14.68 -3.46 16.85
CA GLY A 16 -14.45 -4.89 16.62
C GLY A 16 -14.47 -5.31 15.15
N ASP A 17 -15.01 -4.48 14.24
CA ASP A 17 -15.08 -4.81 12.80
C ASP A 17 -13.71 -4.73 12.12
N MET A 18 -12.80 -3.90 12.65
CA MET A 18 -11.48 -3.66 12.07
C MET A 18 -10.35 -3.84 13.08
N PHE A 19 -9.33 -4.60 12.68
CA PHE A 19 -8.02 -4.60 13.31
C PHE A 19 -7.12 -3.60 12.58
N VAL A 20 -6.77 -2.49 13.23
CA VAL A 20 -6.16 -1.32 12.58
C VAL A 20 -4.69 -1.15 12.96
N VAL A 21 -3.82 -1.12 11.95
CA VAL A 21 -2.39 -0.78 12.09
C VAL A 21 -2.12 0.56 11.42
N ARG A 22 -1.35 1.43 12.09
CA ARG A 22 -1.05 2.78 11.62
C ARG A 22 0.44 3.10 11.81
N ASN A 23 1.16 3.29 10.70
CA ASN A 23 2.52 3.86 10.68
C ASN A 23 2.69 4.94 9.59
N ALA A 24 3.82 5.65 9.61
CA ALA A 24 4.09 6.72 8.67
C ALA A 24 4.22 6.18 7.25
N GLY A 25 3.29 6.57 6.37
CA GLY A 25 3.27 6.15 4.97
C GLY A 25 2.62 4.80 4.73
N ASN A 26 1.82 4.28 5.69
CA ASN A 26 1.08 3.01 5.58
C ASN A 26 1.94 1.85 5.06
N LEU A 27 3.20 1.82 5.49
CA LEU A 27 4.23 0.90 5.02
C LEU A 27 4.11 -0.45 5.72
N ILE A 28 4.42 -1.51 4.98
CA ILE A 28 4.69 -2.81 5.53
C ILE A 28 6.10 -3.15 5.06
N PRO A 29 7.08 -3.27 5.97
CA PRO A 29 8.43 -3.72 5.64
C PRO A 29 8.39 -5.03 4.85
N HIS A 30 9.24 -5.18 3.83
CA HIS A 30 9.37 -6.45 3.11
C HIS A 30 9.93 -7.54 4.05
N SER A 31 9.55 -8.81 3.85
CA SER A 31 9.95 -9.94 4.71
C SER A 31 11.47 -10.10 4.84
N GLN A 32 12.24 -9.69 3.82
CA GLN A 32 13.71 -9.65 3.87
C GLN A 32 14.28 -8.80 5.03
N HIS A 33 13.50 -7.87 5.58
CA HIS A 33 13.90 -7.06 6.74
C HIS A 33 13.52 -7.69 8.08
N PHE A 34 12.72 -8.76 8.06
CA PHE A 34 12.44 -9.57 9.23
C PHE A 34 13.57 -10.59 9.40
N VAL A 35 14.54 -10.22 10.23
CA VAL A 35 15.73 -11.02 10.57
C VAL A 35 15.79 -11.25 12.07
N ASP A 36 16.54 -12.27 12.49
CA ASP A 36 16.67 -12.64 13.90
C ASP A 36 17.04 -11.43 14.77
N GLU A 37 16.38 -11.31 15.92
CA GLU A 37 16.54 -10.24 16.91
C GLU A 37 16.12 -8.82 16.44
N LEU A 38 15.65 -8.65 15.20
CA LEU A 38 15.10 -7.39 14.68
C LEU A 38 13.60 -7.54 14.37
N THR A 39 12.77 -7.26 15.37
CA THR A 39 11.31 -7.33 15.24
C THR A 39 10.70 -5.98 14.87
N MET A 40 9.60 -6.02 14.12
CA MET A 40 8.83 -4.84 13.72
C MET A 40 7.36 -5.03 14.10
N CYS A 41 6.63 -3.95 14.34
CA CYS A 41 5.24 -4.04 14.79
C CYS A 41 4.30 -4.50 13.66
N GLU A 42 4.58 -4.12 12.42
CA GLU A 42 3.70 -4.39 11.27
C GLU A 42 3.61 -5.89 10.95
N PRO A 43 4.71 -6.66 10.86
CA PRO A 43 4.62 -8.09 10.60
C PRO A 43 4.01 -8.85 11.78
N ALA A 44 4.31 -8.44 13.02
CA ALA A 44 3.69 -9.02 14.22
C ALA A 44 2.16 -8.77 14.22
N ALA A 45 1.72 -7.58 13.81
CA ALA A 45 0.31 -7.25 13.70
C ALA A 45 -0.38 -8.02 12.55
N LEU A 46 0.32 -8.25 11.43
CA LEU A 46 -0.16 -9.12 10.35
C LEU A 46 -0.33 -10.57 10.83
N GLU A 47 0.63 -11.10 11.58
CA GLU A 47 0.53 -12.46 12.14
C GLU A 47 -0.61 -12.56 13.16
N LEU A 48 -0.71 -11.61 14.09
CA LEU A 48 -1.79 -11.58 15.08
C LEU A 48 -3.17 -11.48 14.41
N GLY A 49 -3.32 -10.58 13.43
CA GLY A 49 -4.60 -10.40 12.72
C GLY A 49 -4.96 -11.57 11.83
N SER A 50 -4.05 -11.95 10.93
CA SER A 50 -4.33 -12.91 9.85
C SER A 50 -4.06 -14.36 10.22
N VAL A 51 -3.22 -14.67 11.20
CA VAL A 51 -2.95 -16.06 11.60
C VAL A 51 -3.71 -16.40 12.87
N ILE A 52 -3.59 -15.59 13.92
CA ILE A 52 -4.18 -15.88 15.23
C ILE A 52 -5.68 -15.55 15.25
N ASN A 53 -6.07 -14.37 14.76
CA ASN A 53 -7.47 -13.92 14.77
C ASN A 53 -8.26 -14.31 13.50
N ASN A 54 -7.62 -15.02 12.56
CA ASN A 54 -8.24 -15.54 11.34
C ASN A 54 -8.91 -14.46 10.45
N ILE A 55 -8.41 -13.22 10.45
CA ILE A 55 -8.89 -12.17 9.55
C ILE A 55 -8.59 -12.56 8.09
N LYS A 56 -9.61 -12.51 7.23
CA LYS A 56 -9.53 -12.91 5.82
C LYS A 56 -9.18 -11.77 4.85
N HIS A 57 -9.39 -10.52 5.24
CA HIS A 57 -9.18 -9.36 4.37
C HIS A 57 -8.17 -8.41 5.00
N ILE A 58 -7.09 -8.14 4.26
CA ILE A 58 -6.10 -7.11 4.59
C ILE A 58 -6.31 -5.97 3.60
N ILE A 59 -6.42 -4.75 4.09
CA ILE A 59 -6.56 -3.55 3.26
C ILE A 59 -5.38 -2.63 3.55
N VAL A 60 -4.58 -2.31 2.52
CA VAL A 60 -3.62 -1.20 2.59
C VAL A 60 -4.34 0.06 2.14
N CYS A 61 -4.39 1.06 3.00
CA CYS A 61 -5.05 2.33 2.73
C CYS A 61 -3.99 3.44 2.57
N GLY A 62 -3.76 3.88 1.33
CA GLY A 62 -3.01 5.09 1.03
C GLY A 62 -3.92 6.30 0.91
N HIS A 63 -3.34 7.48 0.70
CA HIS A 63 -4.13 8.71 0.57
C HIS A 63 -3.37 9.85 -0.13
N SER A 64 -4.10 10.87 -0.60
CA SER A 64 -3.51 12.11 -1.12
C SER A 64 -2.88 12.97 -0.01
N ASP A 65 -1.93 13.82 -0.38
CA ASP A 65 -1.12 14.69 0.50
C ASP A 65 -0.50 13.94 1.69
N CYS A 66 -0.04 12.72 1.45
CA CYS A 66 0.64 11.95 2.46
C CYS A 66 2.00 12.56 2.78
N LYS A 67 2.13 13.21 3.95
CA LYS A 67 3.40 13.86 4.36
C LYS A 67 4.61 12.92 4.40
N ALA A 68 4.37 11.63 4.63
CA ALA A 68 5.41 10.61 4.53
C ALA A 68 5.85 10.38 3.07
N MET A 69 4.92 10.39 2.11
CA MET A 69 5.21 10.29 0.68
C MET A 69 5.85 11.57 0.14
N ASN A 70 5.44 12.75 0.60
CA ASN A 70 6.09 14.01 0.24
C ASN A 70 7.55 14.02 0.73
N LEU A 71 7.81 13.51 1.94
CA LEU A 71 9.17 13.36 2.43
C LEU A 71 9.95 12.29 1.65
N LEU A 72 9.33 11.16 1.30
CA LEU A 72 9.93 10.13 0.46
C LEU A 72 10.31 10.69 -0.92
N TYR A 73 9.46 11.51 -1.52
CA TYR A 73 9.73 12.19 -2.77
C TYR A 73 10.97 13.09 -2.66
N ALA A 74 11.13 13.82 -1.54
CA ALA A 74 12.33 14.62 -1.28
C ALA A 74 13.61 13.76 -1.06
N LEU A 75 13.50 12.49 -0.66
CA LEU A 75 14.65 11.58 -0.53
C LEU A 75 15.24 11.13 -1.89
N ARG A 76 14.71 11.62 -3.02
CA ARG A 76 15.38 11.51 -4.33
C ARG A 76 16.72 12.26 -4.38
N ASP A 77 16.87 13.28 -3.54
CA ASP A 77 18.10 14.04 -3.42
C ASP A 77 19.11 13.27 -2.57
N GLU A 78 20.30 12.99 -3.13
CA GLU A 78 21.29 12.12 -2.50
C GLU A 78 21.88 12.71 -1.21
N ASP A 79 22.06 14.03 -1.15
CA ASP A 79 22.54 14.72 0.05
C ASP A 79 21.49 14.64 1.16
N PHE A 80 20.23 14.92 0.83
CA PHE A 80 19.11 14.83 1.75
C PHE A 80 18.87 13.39 2.25
N ALA A 81 19.12 12.38 1.41
CA ALA A 81 19.04 10.96 1.74
C ALA A 81 20.32 10.38 2.37
N SER A 82 21.36 11.20 2.57
CA SER A 82 22.66 10.76 3.07
C SER A 82 22.55 10.07 4.43
N LYS A 83 23.52 9.19 4.74
CA LYS A 83 23.56 8.47 6.02
C LYS A 83 23.60 9.42 7.23
N VAL A 84 24.23 10.58 7.09
CA VAL A 84 24.29 11.61 8.14
C VAL A 84 22.89 12.18 8.38
N ASN A 85 22.18 12.57 7.32
CA ASN A 85 20.83 13.11 7.42
C ASN A 85 19.77 12.09 7.88
N ARG A 86 19.99 10.80 7.60
CA ARG A 86 19.14 9.71 8.10
C ARG A 86 19.36 9.40 9.58
N ARG A 87 20.59 9.50 10.10
CA ARG A 87 20.90 9.22 11.51
C ARG A 87 20.22 10.20 12.47
N ILE A 88 19.93 11.42 12.02
CA ILE A 88 19.28 12.46 12.82
C ILE A 88 17.76 12.54 12.61
N SER A 89 17.19 11.69 11.76
CA SER A 89 15.75 11.67 11.46
C SER A 89 15.22 10.24 11.39
N PRO A 90 14.55 9.75 12.45
CA PRO A 90 13.95 8.41 12.46
C PRO A 90 12.98 8.20 11.30
N LEU A 91 12.22 9.23 10.91
CA LEU A 91 11.29 9.16 9.79
C LEU A 91 12.01 9.03 8.44
N ARG A 92 13.11 9.76 8.21
CA ARG A 92 13.91 9.56 6.99
C ARG A 92 14.53 8.16 6.95
N ALA A 93 15.06 7.68 8.09
CA ALA A 93 15.60 6.34 8.18
C ALA A 93 14.53 5.27 7.88
N TRP A 94 13.33 5.42 8.44
CA TRP A 94 12.17 4.57 8.20
C TRP A 94 11.77 4.51 6.72
N LEU A 95 11.56 5.68 6.10
CA LEU A 95 11.15 5.77 4.70
C LEU A 95 12.24 5.24 3.76
N TYR A 96 13.50 5.59 4.01
CA TYR A 96 14.62 5.08 3.22
C TYR A 96 14.75 3.55 3.34
N ALA A 97 14.57 2.99 4.54
CA ALA A 97 14.70 1.55 4.73
C ALA A 97 13.54 0.76 4.08
N HIS A 98 12.31 1.29 4.11
CA HIS A 98 11.11 0.48 3.81
C HIS A 98 10.30 0.96 2.60
N ALA A 99 10.56 2.16 2.07
CA ALA A 99 9.85 2.71 0.91
C ALA A 99 10.76 3.02 -0.30
N SER A 100 12.05 2.68 -0.24
CA SER A 100 12.97 2.86 -1.38
C SER A 100 12.51 2.16 -2.65
N ASN A 101 11.89 0.98 -2.54
CA ASN A 101 11.31 0.28 -3.69
C ASN A 101 10.15 1.06 -4.33
N SER A 102 9.31 1.72 -3.51
CA SER A 102 8.24 2.59 -3.99
C SER A 102 8.82 3.78 -4.77
N LEU A 103 9.88 4.41 -4.23
CA LEU A 103 10.56 5.54 -4.88
C LEU A 103 11.25 5.13 -6.19
N ALA A 104 11.96 3.99 -6.21
CA ALA A 104 12.61 3.49 -7.42
C ALA A 104 11.59 3.19 -8.53
N LYS A 105 10.45 2.59 -8.19
CA LYS A 105 9.33 2.34 -9.10
C LYS A 105 8.71 3.64 -9.63
N PHE A 106 8.56 4.63 -8.76
CA PHE A 106 8.11 5.96 -9.15
C PHE A 106 9.07 6.61 -10.14
N GLN A 107 10.39 6.59 -9.88
CA GLN A 107 11.39 7.18 -10.77
C GLN A 107 11.38 6.50 -12.16
N GLN A 108 11.15 5.19 -12.22
CA GLN A 108 10.98 4.46 -13.49
C GLN A 108 9.76 4.97 -14.28
N LEU A 109 8.62 5.18 -13.61
CA LEU A 109 7.41 5.71 -14.24
C LEU A 109 7.53 7.18 -14.63
N GLU A 110 8.25 7.99 -13.84
CA GLU A 110 8.50 9.40 -14.11
C GLU A 110 9.24 9.59 -15.44
N VAL A 111 10.22 8.74 -15.74
CA VAL A 111 10.99 8.76 -17.01
C VAL A 111 10.10 8.55 -18.24
N VAL A 112 9.08 7.69 -18.13
CA VAL A 112 8.12 7.39 -19.21
C VAL A 112 6.84 8.24 -19.13
N GLY A 113 6.82 9.24 -18.23
CA GLY A 113 5.68 10.14 -18.06
C GLY A 113 4.39 9.46 -17.59
N PHE A 114 4.47 8.33 -16.87
CA PHE A 114 3.33 7.54 -16.37
C PHE A 114 2.40 6.92 -17.44
N HIS A 115 2.83 6.88 -18.71
CA HIS A 115 2.05 6.28 -19.80
C HIS A 115 2.11 4.75 -19.81
N GLU A 116 3.24 4.19 -19.37
CA GLU A 116 3.45 2.76 -19.30
C GLU A 116 3.01 2.20 -17.95
N PRO A 117 2.52 0.94 -17.91
CA PRO A 117 2.17 0.32 -16.66
C PRO A 117 3.42 -0.17 -15.91
N ILE A 118 3.27 -0.34 -14.60
CA ILE A 118 4.30 -0.93 -13.76
C ILE A 118 3.93 -2.33 -13.29
N LEU A 119 4.94 -3.18 -13.14
CA LEU A 119 4.79 -4.53 -12.65
C LEU A 119 5.05 -4.61 -11.14
N PHE A 120 4.12 -5.24 -10.43
CA PHE A 120 4.30 -5.70 -9.05
C PHE A 120 4.38 -7.22 -9.04
N GLN A 121 5.40 -7.76 -8.36
CA GLN A 121 5.64 -9.19 -8.30
C GLN A 121 6.18 -9.54 -6.91
N ALA A 122 5.47 -10.42 -6.20
CA ALA A 122 5.96 -11.04 -4.98
C ALA A 122 6.62 -12.40 -5.27
N GLU A 123 7.29 -12.97 -4.27
CA GLU A 123 7.98 -14.26 -4.35
C GLU A 123 7.01 -15.42 -4.59
N THR A 124 5.73 -15.27 -4.19
CA THR A 124 4.66 -16.22 -4.51
C THR A 124 4.11 -15.95 -5.93
N PRO A 125 4.12 -16.94 -6.86
CA PRO A 125 3.72 -16.76 -8.27
C PRO A 125 2.30 -16.20 -8.48
N LEU A 126 1.39 -16.44 -7.54
CA LEU A 126 -0.02 -16.04 -7.59
C LEU A 126 -0.26 -14.53 -7.41
N ARG A 127 0.78 -13.72 -7.17
CA ARG A 127 0.66 -12.30 -6.78
C ARG A 127 1.40 -11.36 -7.73
N LYS A 128 1.44 -11.71 -9.02
CA LYS A 128 1.89 -10.80 -10.09
C LYS A 128 0.70 -9.96 -10.55
N PHE A 129 0.84 -8.64 -10.56
CA PHE A 129 -0.17 -7.74 -11.11
C PHE A 129 0.48 -6.52 -11.76
N VAL A 130 -0.24 -5.96 -12.72
CA VAL A 130 0.17 -4.79 -13.49
C VAL A 130 -0.72 -3.63 -13.06
N ALA A 131 -0.15 -2.43 -12.94
CA ALA A 131 -0.89 -1.24 -12.56
C ALA A 131 -0.56 -0.05 -13.46
N TYR A 132 -1.58 0.65 -13.91
CA TYR A 132 -1.49 2.00 -14.44
C TYR A 132 -1.72 2.99 -13.30
N ILE A 133 -0.85 4.00 -13.19
CA ILE A 133 -0.87 4.98 -12.10
C ILE A 133 -1.36 6.30 -12.67
N ASP A 134 -2.54 6.73 -12.21
CA ASP A 134 -3.17 8.01 -12.58
C ASP A 134 -3.05 8.37 -14.07
N SER A 135 -3.54 7.49 -14.95
CA SER A 135 -3.48 7.67 -16.42
C SER A 135 -4.21 8.93 -16.90
N ASP A 136 -5.18 9.41 -16.14
CA ASP A 136 -5.93 10.62 -16.45
C ASP A 136 -5.19 11.90 -15.96
N ASN A 137 -4.04 11.74 -15.29
CA ASN A 137 -3.21 12.80 -14.74
C ASN A 137 -4.00 13.77 -13.83
N LYS A 138 -4.81 13.22 -12.93
CA LYS A 138 -5.68 13.97 -12.02
C LYS A 138 -4.97 14.43 -10.76
N PHE A 139 -3.91 13.72 -10.34
CA PHE A 139 -3.30 13.90 -9.03
C PHE A 139 -1.89 14.51 -9.10
N ALA A 140 -1.48 15.13 -8.00
CA ALA A 140 -0.14 15.66 -7.84
C ALA A 140 0.93 14.55 -7.92
N ILE A 141 2.18 14.94 -8.16
CA ILE A 141 3.26 13.98 -8.38
C ILE A 141 3.52 13.11 -7.13
N GLU A 142 3.42 13.70 -5.94
CA GLU A 142 3.54 12.98 -4.66
C GLU A 142 2.37 12.03 -4.40
N ASP A 143 1.18 12.34 -4.94
CA ASP A 143 -0.01 11.50 -4.83
C ASP A 143 0.10 10.26 -5.73
N LYS A 144 0.73 10.40 -6.91
CA LYS A 144 1.11 9.24 -7.75
C LYS A 144 2.09 8.33 -7.01
N LEU A 145 3.09 8.91 -6.32
CA LEU A 145 3.99 8.15 -5.46
C LEU A 145 3.23 7.46 -4.32
N SER A 146 2.23 8.10 -3.73
CA SER A 146 1.34 7.50 -2.72
C SER A 146 0.57 6.30 -3.26
N GLN A 147 0.01 6.37 -4.47
CA GLN A 147 -0.64 5.22 -5.14
C GLN A 147 0.35 4.06 -5.36
N ILE A 148 1.54 4.34 -5.90
CA ILE A 148 2.60 3.33 -6.11
C ILE A 148 3.00 2.69 -4.78
N ASN A 149 3.19 3.50 -3.74
CA ASN A 149 3.54 3.02 -2.43
C ASN A 149 2.49 2.08 -1.85
N THR A 150 1.20 2.42 -1.99
CA THR A 150 0.08 1.58 -1.55
C THR A 150 0.15 0.21 -2.21
N LEU A 151 0.36 0.15 -3.52
CA LEU A 151 0.47 -1.10 -4.27
C LEU A 151 1.77 -1.87 -3.95
N GLN A 152 2.87 -1.17 -3.66
CA GLN A 152 4.11 -1.82 -3.21
C GLN A 152 3.91 -2.57 -1.90
N GLN A 153 3.04 -2.09 -1.01
CA GLN A 153 2.80 -2.79 0.25
C GLN A 153 2.02 -4.09 0.06
N LEU A 154 1.19 -4.22 -0.97
CA LEU A 154 0.56 -5.51 -1.32
C LEU A 154 1.63 -6.56 -1.63
N GLN A 155 2.67 -6.16 -2.36
CA GLN A 155 3.82 -7.02 -2.66
C GLN A 155 4.59 -7.36 -1.37
N ASN A 156 4.84 -6.39 -0.50
CA ASN A 156 5.56 -6.61 0.75
C ASN A 156 4.79 -7.54 1.70
N ILE A 157 3.47 -7.39 1.86
CA ILE A 157 2.66 -8.31 2.66
C ILE A 157 2.72 -9.73 2.08
N ALA A 158 2.66 -9.88 0.76
CA ALA A 158 2.71 -11.19 0.11
C ALA A 158 4.08 -11.89 0.21
N SER A 159 5.15 -11.20 0.62
CA SER A 159 6.48 -11.78 0.84
C SER A 159 6.62 -12.58 2.14
N TYR A 160 5.64 -12.49 3.06
CA TYR A 160 5.70 -13.17 4.36
C TYR A 160 5.30 -14.63 4.27
N GLY A 161 6.23 -15.53 4.61
CA GLY A 161 6.03 -16.98 4.54
C GLY A 161 4.88 -17.51 5.40
N PHE A 162 4.60 -16.89 6.55
CA PHE A 162 3.48 -17.28 7.43
C PHE A 162 2.10 -17.00 6.82
N LEU A 163 2.01 -16.12 5.80
CA LEU A 163 0.78 -15.89 5.04
C LEU A 163 0.68 -16.79 3.80
N LYS A 164 1.79 -17.35 3.32
CA LYS A 164 1.87 -18.05 2.01
C LYS A 164 0.76 -19.09 1.80
N LYS A 165 0.58 -20.03 2.74
CA LYS A 165 -0.43 -21.09 2.63
C LYS A 165 -1.85 -20.54 2.49
N ARG A 166 -2.14 -19.47 3.22
CA ARG A 166 -3.44 -18.79 3.24
C ARG A 166 -3.70 -18.04 1.92
N LEU A 167 -2.69 -17.32 1.45
CA LEU A 167 -2.72 -16.63 0.16
C LEU A 167 -2.87 -17.60 -1.02
N GLU A 168 -2.24 -18.79 -0.97
CA GLU A 168 -2.32 -19.86 -1.99
C GLU A 168 -3.67 -20.59 -1.98
N ARG A 169 -4.32 -20.71 -0.82
CA ARG A 169 -5.64 -21.33 -0.66
C ARG A 169 -6.80 -20.40 -0.95
N HIS A 170 -6.52 -19.14 -1.29
CA HIS A 170 -7.54 -18.10 -1.47
C HIS A 170 -8.41 -17.91 -0.20
N ASP A 171 -7.83 -18.07 1.00
CA ASP A 171 -8.52 -17.80 2.28
C ASP A 171 -8.11 -16.48 2.94
N LEU A 172 -7.16 -15.77 2.30
CA LEU A 172 -6.62 -14.48 2.70
C LEU A 172 -6.42 -13.58 1.48
N HIS A 173 -7.03 -12.42 1.54
CA HIS A 173 -7.16 -11.47 0.44
C HIS A 173 -6.48 -10.16 0.83
N ILE A 174 -5.72 -9.58 -0.10
CA ILE A 174 -5.04 -8.29 0.11
C ILE A 174 -5.59 -7.31 -0.91
N HIS A 175 -6.12 -6.20 -0.41
CA HIS A 175 -6.75 -5.14 -1.17
C HIS A 175 -6.00 -3.83 -0.99
N ALA A 176 -6.16 -2.91 -1.94
CA ALA A 176 -5.66 -1.54 -1.82
C ALA A 176 -6.83 -0.57 -1.93
N LEU A 177 -6.94 0.32 -0.95
CA LEU A 177 -7.75 1.52 -1.00
C LEU A 177 -6.83 2.74 -1.09
N TRP A 178 -7.27 3.77 -1.79
CA TRP A 178 -6.59 5.06 -1.84
C TRP A 178 -7.62 6.17 -1.65
N PHE A 179 -7.39 7.04 -0.68
CA PHE A 179 -8.35 8.06 -0.25
C PHE A 179 -7.91 9.44 -0.70
N ASP A 180 -8.73 10.15 -1.46
CA ASP A 180 -8.48 11.56 -1.72
C ASP A 180 -9.01 12.41 -0.56
N ILE A 181 -8.11 12.99 0.24
CA ILE A 181 -8.48 13.81 1.39
C ILE A 181 -9.15 15.13 1.01
N TYR A 182 -9.00 15.60 -0.23
CA TYR A 182 -9.52 16.88 -0.67
C TYR A 182 -10.99 16.78 -1.09
N THR A 183 -11.34 15.71 -1.81
CA THR A 183 -12.70 15.46 -2.28
C THR A 183 -13.50 14.55 -1.34
N GLY A 184 -12.80 13.68 -0.59
CA GLY A 184 -13.40 12.62 0.21
C GLY A 184 -13.63 11.33 -0.57
N ASP A 185 -13.20 11.27 -1.83
CA ASP A 185 -13.41 10.11 -2.69
C ASP A 185 -12.52 8.93 -2.30
N ILE A 186 -13.07 7.73 -2.42
CA ILE A 186 -12.35 6.49 -2.14
C ILE A 186 -12.14 5.74 -3.44
N TYR A 187 -10.91 5.31 -3.68
CA TYR A 187 -10.54 4.52 -4.83
C TYR A 187 -10.15 3.11 -4.40
N TYR A 188 -10.66 2.10 -5.11
CA TYR A 188 -10.26 0.71 -4.96
C TYR A 188 -9.33 0.31 -6.11
N PHE A 189 -8.25 -0.42 -5.82
CA PHE A 189 -7.42 -0.98 -6.88
C PHE A 189 -8.12 -2.18 -7.53
N SER A 190 -8.71 -1.97 -8.70
CA SER A 190 -9.31 -3.02 -9.52
C SER A 190 -8.23 -3.76 -10.29
N ARG A 191 -8.17 -5.09 -10.11
CA ARG A 191 -7.30 -5.99 -10.88
C ARG A 191 -7.76 -6.10 -12.32
N GLY A 192 -9.08 -6.10 -12.56
CA GLY A 192 -9.65 -6.14 -13.90
C GLY A 192 -9.28 -4.91 -14.73
N ASN A 193 -9.42 -3.72 -14.13
CA ASN A 193 -9.08 -2.45 -14.76
C ASN A 193 -7.59 -2.10 -14.65
N LYS A 194 -6.82 -2.83 -13.83
CA LYS A 194 -5.39 -2.60 -13.56
C LYS A 194 -5.08 -1.18 -13.08
N ARG A 195 -6.01 -0.54 -12.35
CA ARG A 195 -5.87 0.83 -11.85
C ARG A 195 -6.74 1.06 -10.62
N PHE A 196 -6.49 2.17 -9.94
CA PHE A 196 -7.41 2.71 -8.95
C PHE A 196 -8.69 3.21 -9.65
N VAL A 197 -9.83 2.67 -9.22
CA VAL A 197 -11.16 3.02 -9.69
C VAL A 197 -11.92 3.62 -8.53
N GLU A 198 -12.49 4.81 -8.73
CA GLU A 198 -13.32 5.48 -7.74
C GLU A 198 -14.52 4.59 -7.38
N ILE A 199 -14.87 4.53 -6.10
CA ILE A 199 -16.04 3.84 -5.59
C ILE A 199 -17.20 4.84 -5.58
N ASN A 200 -18.14 4.67 -6.51
CA ASN A 200 -19.36 5.47 -6.62
C ASN A 200 -20.52 4.61 -7.15
N GLU A 201 -21.71 5.19 -7.34
CA GLU A 201 -22.93 4.45 -7.72
C GLU A 201 -22.79 3.72 -9.07
N SER A 202 -21.91 4.20 -9.95
CA SER A 202 -21.69 3.61 -11.27
C SER A 202 -20.68 2.44 -11.25
N THR A 203 -19.75 2.43 -10.29
CA THR A 203 -18.65 1.45 -10.24
C THR A 203 -18.86 0.39 -9.17
N GLU A 204 -19.60 0.68 -8.10
CA GLU A 204 -19.77 -0.19 -6.93
C GLU A 204 -20.16 -1.63 -7.33
N ALA A 205 -21.21 -1.79 -8.14
CA ALA A 205 -21.71 -3.11 -8.53
C ALA A 205 -20.64 -3.95 -9.26
N SER A 206 -19.85 -3.32 -10.14
CA SER A 206 -18.77 -3.99 -10.87
C SER A 206 -17.60 -4.35 -9.96
N LEU A 207 -17.24 -3.46 -9.03
CA LEU A 207 -16.18 -3.70 -8.05
C LEU A 207 -16.56 -4.82 -7.07
N LEU A 208 -17.81 -4.85 -6.62
CA LEU A 208 -18.33 -5.93 -5.77
C LEU A 208 -18.37 -7.27 -6.50
N ALA A 209 -18.72 -7.28 -7.79
CA ALA A 209 -18.67 -8.49 -8.62
C ALA A 209 -17.22 -9.00 -8.75
N GLU A 210 -16.26 -8.11 -9.03
CA GLU A 210 -14.84 -8.44 -9.06
C GLU A 210 -14.37 -8.99 -7.71
N ILE A 211 -14.75 -8.36 -6.59
CA ILE A 211 -14.36 -8.81 -5.26
C ILE A 211 -14.87 -10.24 -5.00
N LYS A 212 -16.12 -10.54 -5.38
CA LYS A 212 -16.66 -11.89 -5.26
C LYS A 212 -15.94 -12.89 -6.18
N GLU A 213 -15.66 -12.52 -7.42
CA GLU A 213 -14.99 -13.42 -8.36
C GLU A 213 -13.56 -13.80 -7.92
N TYR A 214 -12.78 -12.83 -7.45
CA TYR A 214 -11.35 -13.02 -7.16
C TYR A 214 -11.03 -13.25 -5.68
N TYR A 215 -11.97 -12.96 -4.78
CA TYR A 215 -11.73 -12.93 -3.34
C TYR A 215 -12.89 -13.48 -2.48
N SER A 216 -13.82 -14.27 -3.05
CA SER A 216 -14.79 -15.08 -2.28
C SER A 216 -14.51 -16.57 -2.28
#